data_AF-A0A6N7Q1N4-F1
#
_entry.id   AF-A0A6N7Q1N4-F1
#
_cell.length_a   1.000
_cell.length_b   1.000
_cell.length_c   1.000
_cell.angle_alpha   90.00
_cell.angle_beta   90.00
_cell.angle_gamma   90.00
#
_symmetry.space_group_name_H-M   'P 1'
#
loop_
_entity.id
_entity.type
_entity.pdbx_description
1 polymer ?
#
loop_
_entity_poly.entity_id
_entity_poly.type
_entity_poly.pdbx_seq_one_letter_code
_entity_poly.pdbx_strand_id
1 'polypeptide(L)'
;MNSLKTLYEPRVLSLRSEVENDHVLGEILAADASPVLVECFLLEWFARTPYLAQPTARWSRRAAEQCDKLGLEAIARSFREHAAHDEARASLVLRDARTVAQVVCIRSGVSIDVAMLVERPTVVMRAYRVLNEEVLGADLPLGYAAIQYEIERVTSALSLALLIQAQRVLGADVAERLPWLRKRAPLGVERAALHAETLAQILEASPEAAEPLAEIGAGALDIYRHFLRECVQAARASARAITGERSSSNPRSSRPELMA
;
A
#
# COMPACT_ATOMS: atom_id res chain seq x y z
N MET A 1 1.25 26.40 -3.74
CA MET A 1 1.26 25.23 -4.68
C MET A 1 2.51 25.11 -5.57
N ASN A 2 3.28 26.19 -5.83
CA ASN A 2 4.48 26.09 -6.67
C ASN A 2 5.62 25.33 -5.96
N SER A 3 5.78 25.52 -4.65
CA SER A 3 6.87 24.95 -3.84
C SER A 3 6.89 23.42 -3.78
N LEU A 4 5.73 22.76 -3.77
CA LEU A 4 5.68 21.29 -3.82
C LEU A 4 6.29 20.77 -5.13
N LYS A 5 5.88 21.35 -6.27
CA LYS A 5 6.34 20.95 -7.60
C LYS A 5 7.80 21.29 -7.87
N THR A 6 8.30 22.39 -7.32
CA THR A 6 9.65 22.87 -7.59
C THR A 6 10.69 22.37 -6.58
N LEU A 7 10.29 22.16 -5.32
CA LEU A 7 11.22 21.79 -4.25
C LEU A 7 11.09 20.31 -3.87
N TYR A 8 9.90 19.75 -3.78
CA TYR A 8 9.71 18.40 -3.26
C TYR A 8 9.66 17.35 -4.38
N GLU A 9 8.77 17.52 -5.37
CA GLU A 9 8.52 16.50 -6.39
C GLU A 9 9.77 16.05 -7.14
N PRO A 10 10.69 16.93 -7.59
CA PRO A 10 11.87 16.51 -8.35
C PRO A 10 12.73 15.47 -7.64
N ARG A 11 12.68 15.45 -6.30
CA ARG A 11 13.44 14.54 -5.44
C ARG A 11 12.80 13.15 -5.32
N VAL A 12 11.49 13.03 -5.53
CA VAL A 12 10.75 11.76 -5.40
C VAL A 12 10.36 11.14 -6.75
N LEU A 13 10.43 11.90 -7.86
CA LEU A 13 9.96 11.48 -9.19
C LEU A 13 10.58 10.18 -9.68
N SER A 14 11.89 9.97 -9.49
CA SER A 14 12.55 8.72 -9.92
C SER A 14 11.91 7.51 -9.25
N LEU A 15 11.75 7.57 -7.92
CA LEU A 15 11.15 6.47 -7.17
C LEU A 15 9.67 6.29 -7.49
N ARG A 16 8.91 7.38 -7.69
CA ARG A 16 7.52 7.32 -8.16
C ARG A 16 7.43 6.54 -9.47
N SER A 17 8.30 6.86 -10.44
CA SER A 17 8.37 6.16 -11.72
C SER A 17 8.73 4.68 -11.54
N GLU A 18 9.66 4.35 -10.64
CA GLU A 18 10.03 2.97 -10.35
C GLU A 18 8.91 2.14 -9.72
N VAL A 19 8.06 2.76 -8.89
CA VAL A 19 6.88 2.09 -8.32
C VAL A 19 5.79 1.91 -9.36
N GLU A 20 5.54 2.93 -10.17
CA GLU A 20 4.53 2.90 -11.25
C GLU A 20 4.88 1.89 -12.34
N ASN A 21 6.18 1.74 -12.64
CA ASN A 21 6.71 0.80 -13.62
C ASN A 21 7.20 -0.51 -13.00
N ASP A 22 6.79 -0.84 -11.77
CA ASP A 22 7.24 -2.07 -11.12
C ASP A 22 6.70 -3.30 -11.86
N HIS A 23 7.58 -4.02 -12.54
CA HIS A 23 7.24 -5.21 -13.32
C HIS A 23 6.46 -6.27 -12.52
N VAL A 24 6.64 -6.33 -11.19
CA VAL A 24 5.91 -7.27 -10.32
C VAL A 24 4.43 -6.90 -10.23
N LEU A 25 4.11 -5.60 -10.17
CA LEU A 25 2.72 -5.12 -10.26
C LEU A 25 2.19 -5.22 -11.69
N GLY A 26 3.06 -5.04 -12.69
CA GLY A 26 2.72 -5.18 -14.11
C GLY A 26 2.09 -6.54 -14.44
N GLU A 27 2.56 -7.63 -13.81
CA GLU A 27 1.96 -8.97 -13.98
C GLU A 27 0.51 -9.03 -13.47
N ILE A 28 0.22 -8.42 -12.32
CA ILE A 28 -1.14 -8.41 -11.74
C ILE A 28 -2.10 -7.60 -12.61
N LEU A 29 -1.59 -6.52 -13.21
CA LEU A 29 -2.36 -5.59 -14.03
C LEU A 29 -2.35 -5.96 -15.52
N ALA A 30 -1.64 -7.02 -15.92
CA ALA A 30 -1.50 -7.43 -17.31
C ALA A 30 -2.85 -7.80 -17.93
N ALA A 31 -2.98 -7.57 -19.25
CA ALA A 31 -4.20 -7.85 -20.01
C ALA A 31 -4.64 -9.33 -19.91
N ASP A 32 -3.69 -10.22 -19.74
CA ASP A 32 -3.85 -11.67 -19.68
C ASP A 32 -3.55 -12.25 -18.29
N ALA A 33 -3.56 -11.42 -17.24
CA ALA A 33 -3.31 -11.86 -15.88
C ALA A 33 -4.25 -13.00 -15.47
N SER A 34 -3.69 -14.06 -14.88
CA SER A 34 -4.47 -15.20 -14.38
C SER A 34 -5.48 -14.76 -13.31
N PRO A 35 -6.77 -15.14 -13.41
CA PRO A 35 -7.76 -14.82 -12.38
C PRO A 35 -7.38 -15.29 -10.98
N VAL A 36 -6.76 -16.47 -10.88
CA VAL A 36 -6.30 -17.02 -9.60
C VAL A 36 -5.18 -16.17 -9.01
N LEU A 37 -4.28 -15.65 -9.83
CA LEU A 37 -3.20 -14.77 -9.37
C LEU A 37 -3.75 -13.43 -8.86
N VAL A 38 -4.67 -12.81 -9.61
CA VAL A 38 -5.30 -11.54 -9.21
C VAL A 38 -6.03 -11.70 -7.88
N GLU A 39 -6.78 -12.80 -7.69
CA GLU A 39 -7.42 -13.12 -6.41
C GLU A 39 -6.45 -13.29 -5.27
N CYS A 40 -5.42 -14.12 -5.45
CA CYS A 40 -4.44 -14.35 -4.40
C CYS A 40 -3.74 -13.04 -4.03
N PHE A 41 -3.48 -12.17 -5.00
CA PHE A 41 -2.90 -10.85 -4.74
C PHE A 41 -3.85 -9.95 -3.94
N LEU A 42 -5.12 -9.83 -4.37
CA LEU A 42 -6.10 -9.03 -3.63
C LEU A 42 -6.28 -9.54 -2.20
N LEU A 43 -6.28 -10.86 -2.01
CA LEU A 43 -6.35 -11.48 -0.70
C LEU A 43 -5.15 -11.11 0.19
N GLU A 44 -3.92 -11.29 -0.32
CA GLU A 44 -2.70 -10.93 0.42
C GLU A 44 -2.66 -9.44 0.75
N TRP A 45 -3.00 -8.59 -0.21
CA TRP A 45 -2.98 -7.15 -0.03
C TRP A 45 -4.04 -6.69 1.00
N PHE A 46 -5.28 -7.15 0.87
CA PHE A 46 -6.35 -6.80 1.81
C PHE A 46 -6.13 -7.39 3.20
N ALA A 47 -5.67 -8.63 3.31
CA ALA A 47 -5.45 -9.26 4.62
C ALA A 47 -4.31 -8.58 5.41
N ARG A 48 -3.28 -8.05 4.73
CA ARG A 48 -2.12 -7.42 5.38
C ARG A 48 -2.27 -5.93 5.64
N THR A 49 -3.04 -5.24 4.81
CA THR A 49 -3.28 -3.78 4.92
C THR A 49 -3.77 -3.31 6.31
N PRO A 50 -4.63 -4.05 7.06
CA PRO A 50 -5.02 -3.69 8.42
C PRO A 50 -3.84 -3.43 9.35
N TYR A 51 -2.74 -4.18 9.22
CA TYR A 51 -1.55 -3.94 10.03
C TYR A 51 -0.91 -2.58 9.72
N LEU A 52 -0.89 -2.15 8.45
CA LEU A 52 -0.37 -0.83 8.07
C LEU A 52 -1.34 0.29 8.48
N ALA A 53 -2.64 0.04 8.41
CA ALA A 53 -3.70 1.05 8.58
C ALA A 53 -4.17 1.27 10.02
N GLN A 54 -4.15 0.24 10.88
CA GLN A 54 -4.66 0.33 12.26
C GLN A 54 -4.04 1.48 13.09
N PRO A 55 -2.73 1.75 13.02
CA PRO A 55 -2.14 2.84 13.81
C PRO A 55 -2.36 4.24 13.20
N THR A 56 -2.84 4.37 11.96
CA THR A 56 -2.93 5.65 11.24
C THR A 56 -3.77 6.69 11.98
N ALA A 57 -4.90 6.31 12.59
CA ALA A 57 -5.71 7.25 13.37
C ALA A 57 -4.94 7.81 14.58
N ARG A 58 -4.14 6.98 15.26
CA ARG A 58 -3.29 7.42 16.38
C ARG A 58 -2.17 8.34 15.88
N TRP A 59 -1.53 7.98 14.79
CA TRP A 59 -0.46 8.76 14.17
C TRP A 59 -0.95 10.14 13.75
N SER A 60 -2.09 10.21 13.08
CA SER A 60 -2.70 11.48 12.68
C SER A 60 -3.07 12.34 13.89
N ARG A 61 -3.60 11.77 14.99
CA ARG A 61 -3.82 12.54 16.23
C ARG A 61 -2.53 13.10 16.83
N ARG A 62 -1.46 12.29 16.89
CA ARG A 62 -0.15 12.75 17.38
C ARG A 62 0.44 13.85 16.50
N ALA A 63 0.36 13.70 15.18
CA ALA A 63 0.80 14.72 14.23
C ALA A 63 0.00 16.03 14.44
N ALA A 64 -1.31 15.94 14.66
CA ALA A 64 -2.14 17.10 14.98
C ALA A 64 -1.71 17.81 16.26
N GLU A 65 -1.52 17.06 17.36
CA GLU A 65 -1.07 17.60 18.64
C GLU A 65 0.29 18.31 18.52
N GLN A 66 1.20 17.79 17.70
CA GLN A 66 2.49 18.42 17.45
C GLN A 66 2.35 19.67 16.58
N CYS A 67 1.48 19.65 15.57
CA CYS A 67 1.18 20.83 14.75
C CYS A 67 0.54 21.95 15.59
N ASP A 68 -0.38 21.63 16.51
CA ASP A 68 -0.99 22.59 17.43
C ASP A 68 0.08 23.28 18.31
N LYS A 69 1.07 22.52 18.82
CA LYS A 69 2.19 23.07 19.62
C LYS A 69 3.08 24.04 18.83
N LEU A 70 3.10 23.91 17.50
CA LEU A 70 3.87 24.75 16.59
C LEU A 70 3.03 25.92 16.03
N GLY A 71 1.78 26.08 16.46
CA GLY A 71 0.88 27.13 15.95
C GLY A 71 0.33 26.86 14.55
N LEU A 72 0.42 25.62 14.06
CA LEU A 72 -0.02 25.20 12.73
C LEU A 72 -1.47 24.70 12.75
N GLU A 73 -2.40 25.53 13.23
CA GLU A 73 -3.78 25.14 13.54
C GLU A 73 -4.55 24.53 12.35
N ALA A 74 -4.38 25.09 11.15
CA ALA A 74 -5.04 24.58 9.95
C ALA A 74 -4.59 23.15 9.60
N ILE A 75 -3.29 22.88 9.71
CA ILE A 75 -2.69 21.56 9.47
C ILE A 75 -3.14 20.58 10.56
N ALA A 76 -3.13 21.02 11.83
CA ALA A 76 -3.59 20.21 12.94
C ALA A 76 -5.07 19.81 12.82
N ARG A 77 -5.92 20.70 12.32
CA ARG A 77 -7.33 20.40 12.02
C ARG A 77 -7.46 19.31 10.96
N SER A 78 -6.73 19.45 9.85
CA SER A 78 -6.72 18.45 8.76
C SER A 78 -6.32 17.06 9.27
N PHE A 79 -5.29 16.96 10.12
CA PHE A 79 -4.89 15.68 10.70
C PHE A 79 -5.93 15.08 11.66
N ARG A 80 -6.65 15.89 12.43
CA ARG A 80 -7.75 15.42 13.30
C ARG A 80 -8.92 14.86 12.49
N GLU A 81 -9.29 15.55 11.42
CA GLU A 81 -10.33 15.08 10.49
C GLU A 81 -9.92 13.76 9.84
N HIS A 82 -8.66 13.65 9.37
CA HIS A 82 -8.13 12.41 8.83
C HIS A 82 -8.20 11.25 9.85
N ALA A 83 -7.82 11.52 11.11
CA ALA A 83 -7.85 10.51 12.16
C ALA A 83 -9.25 9.92 12.38
N ALA A 84 -10.30 10.77 12.38
CA ALA A 84 -11.68 10.34 12.57
C ALA A 84 -12.17 9.38 11.47
N HIS A 85 -11.72 9.59 10.23
CA HIS A 85 -12.11 8.73 9.11
C HIS A 85 -11.40 7.36 9.10
N ASP A 86 -10.31 7.20 9.84
CA ASP A 86 -9.45 6.03 9.75
C ASP A 86 -9.76 4.92 10.76
N GLU A 87 -10.54 5.22 11.80
CA GLU A 87 -10.90 4.25 12.85
C GLU A 87 -11.67 3.04 12.29
N ALA A 88 -12.44 3.23 11.22
CA ALA A 88 -13.19 2.16 10.56
C ALA A 88 -12.45 1.50 9.37
N ARG A 89 -11.27 2.03 8.98
CA ARG A 89 -10.57 1.64 7.74
C ARG A 89 -10.20 0.16 7.75
N ALA A 90 -9.59 -0.33 8.83
CA ALA A 90 -9.12 -1.71 8.96
C ALA A 90 -10.26 -2.75 8.82
N SER A 91 -11.40 -2.50 9.47
CA SER A 91 -12.57 -3.38 9.41
C SER A 91 -13.16 -3.49 8.00
N LEU A 92 -13.17 -2.37 7.26
CA LEU A 92 -13.66 -2.35 5.88
C LEU A 92 -12.74 -3.14 4.94
N VAL A 93 -11.42 -3.02 5.11
CA VAL A 93 -10.45 -3.79 4.31
C VAL A 93 -10.58 -5.30 4.59
N LEU A 94 -10.74 -5.69 5.86
CA LEU A 94 -10.91 -7.11 6.22
C LEU A 94 -12.19 -7.72 5.63
N ARG A 95 -13.22 -6.90 5.38
CA ARG A 95 -14.41 -7.35 4.68
C ARG A 95 -14.09 -7.75 3.25
N ASP A 96 -13.34 -6.91 2.51
CA ASP A 96 -12.91 -7.22 1.15
C ASP A 96 -12.01 -8.47 1.12
N ALA A 97 -11.10 -8.62 2.09
CA ALA A 97 -10.28 -9.82 2.23
C ALA A 97 -11.13 -11.10 2.35
N ARG A 98 -12.16 -11.08 3.20
CA ARG A 98 -13.09 -12.22 3.38
C ARG A 98 -13.92 -12.49 2.11
N THR A 99 -14.36 -11.44 1.41
CA THR A 99 -15.04 -11.59 0.11
C THR A 99 -14.15 -12.34 -0.88
N VAL A 100 -12.88 -11.93 -1.02
CA VAL A 100 -11.94 -12.58 -1.95
C VAL A 100 -11.64 -14.01 -1.53
N ALA A 101 -11.42 -14.26 -0.23
CA ALA A 101 -11.21 -15.62 0.29
C ALA A 101 -12.39 -16.56 -0.04
N GLN A 102 -13.63 -16.05 0.04
CA GLN A 102 -14.82 -16.82 -0.35
C GLN A 102 -14.84 -17.13 -1.84
N VAL A 103 -14.47 -16.17 -2.71
CA VAL A 103 -14.36 -16.39 -4.16
C VAL A 103 -13.34 -17.48 -4.47
N VAL A 104 -12.16 -17.41 -3.85
CA VAL A 104 -11.12 -18.44 -4.02
C VAL A 104 -11.61 -19.80 -3.55
N CYS A 105 -12.26 -19.87 -2.39
CA CYS A 105 -12.81 -21.12 -1.85
C CYS A 105 -13.85 -21.75 -2.75
N ILE A 106 -14.78 -20.96 -3.31
CA ILE A 106 -15.81 -21.47 -4.22
C ILE A 106 -15.18 -22.05 -5.49
N ARG A 107 -14.14 -21.41 -6.02
CA ARG A 107 -13.48 -21.84 -7.26
C ARG A 107 -12.59 -23.06 -7.08
N SER A 108 -11.79 -23.07 -6.02
CA SER A 108 -10.71 -24.04 -5.83
C SER A 108 -11.06 -25.18 -4.87
N GLY A 109 -12.11 -25.02 -4.06
CA GLY A 109 -12.39 -25.90 -2.92
C GLY A 109 -11.43 -25.70 -1.74
N VAL A 110 -10.47 -24.77 -1.81
CA VAL A 110 -9.51 -24.49 -0.75
C VAL A 110 -10.07 -23.43 0.20
N SER A 111 -10.27 -23.80 1.47
CA SER A 111 -10.62 -22.83 2.50
C SER A 111 -9.39 -22.02 2.90
N ILE A 112 -9.52 -20.69 2.95
CA ILE A 112 -8.45 -19.78 3.36
C ILE A 112 -8.86 -19.07 4.65
N ASP A 113 -8.02 -19.23 5.68
CA ASP A 113 -8.15 -18.51 6.93
C ASP A 113 -7.51 -17.11 6.82
N VAL A 114 -8.34 -16.09 6.67
CA VAL A 114 -7.90 -14.69 6.60
C VAL A 114 -7.21 -14.25 7.89
N ALA A 115 -7.59 -14.77 9.07
CA ALA A 115 -7.00 -14.36 10.34
C ALA A 115 -5.51 -14.74 10.40
N MET A 116 -5.16 -15.93 9.90
CA MET A 116 -3.77 -16.39 9.82
C MET A 116 -2.87 -15.48 8.96
N LEU A 117 -3.42 -14.86 7.91
CA LEU A 117 -2.70 -13.89 7.08
C LEU A 117 -2.48 -12.55 7.80
N VAL A 118 -3.44 -12.14 8.64
CA VAL A 118 -3.40 -10.90 9.43
C VAL A 118 -2.37 -10.98 10.55
N GLU A 119 -2.25 -12.14 11.20
CA GLU A 119 -1.44 -12.31 12.42
C GLU A 119 0.08 -12.32 12.20
N ARG A 120 0.54 -12.35 10.94
CA ARG A 120 1.95 -12.53 10.58
C ARG A 120 2.50 -11.34 9.80
N PRO A 121 2.83 -10.21 10.48
CA PRO A 121 3.44 -9.08 9.81
C PRO A 121 4.81 -9.44 9.24
N THR A 122 5.12 -8.94 8.05
CA THR A 122 6.42 -9.10 7.43
C THR A 122 7.45 -8.11 8.02
N VAL A 123 8.71 -8.26 7.63
CA VAL A 123 9.77 -7.31 8.00
C VAL A 123 9.46 -5.92 7.44
N VAL A 124 9.02 -5.85 6.18
CA VAL A 124 8.68 -4.58 5.51
C VAL A 124 7.50 -3.89 6.18
N MET A 125 6.47 -4.64 6.59
CA MET A 125 5.33 -4.09 7.32
C MET A 125 5.76 -3.48 8.67
N ARG A 126 6.69 -4.14 9.38
CA ARG A 126 7.27 -3.59 10.62
C ARG A 126 8.09 -2.32 10.34
N ALA A 127 8.92 -2.33 9.29
CA ALA A 127 9.71 -1.16 8.90
C ALA A 127 8.82 0.06 8.61
N TYR A 128 7.66 -0.13 7.96
CA TYR A 128 6.70 0.96 7.75
C TYR A 128 6.20 1.60 9.05
N ARG A 129 5.88 0.78 10.06
CA ARG A 129 5.47 1.29 11.37
C ARG A 129 6.63 2.00 12.09
N VAL A 130 7.84 1.46 12.01
CA VAL A 130 9.04 2.08 12.60
C VAL A 130 9.28 3.47 11.98
N LEU A 131 9.25 3.60 10.66
CA LEU A 131 9.40 4.88 9.98
C LEU A 131 8.38 5.92 10.49
N ASN A 132 7.11 5.54 10.60
CA ASN A 132 6.08 6.46 11.11
C ASN A 132 6.32 6.86 12.56
N GLU A 133 6.75 5.94 13.42
CA GLU A 133 7.06 6.24 14.83
C GLU A 133 8.28 7.14 14.97
N GLU A 134 9.33 6.91 14.18
CA GLU A 134 10.55 7.73 14.17
C GLU A 134 10.24 9.16 13.72
N VAL A 135 9.47 9.31 12.63
CA VAL A 135 9.07 10.61 12.11
C VAL A 135 8.19 11.39 13.10
N LEU A 136 7.27 10.70 13.78
CA LEU A 136 6.44 11.32 14.83
C LEU A 136 7.19 11.55 16.15
N GLY A 137 8.34 10.91 16.34
CA GLY A 137 9.23 11.11 17.48
C GLY A 137 10.24 12.23 17.25
N ALA A 138 10.52 12.57 15.99
CA ALA A 138 11.45 13.62 15.62
C ALA A 138 10.90 15.03 15.88
N ASP A 139 11.81 16.00 15.93
CA ASP A 139 11.50 17.43 16.10
C ASP A 139 10.72 18.03 14.91
N LEU A 140 10.50 17.24 13.84
CA LEU A 140 9.77 17.63 12.65
C LEU A 140 8.58 16.69 12.37
N PRO A 141 7.44 16.85 13.07
CA PRO A 141 6.23 16.04 12.87
C PRO A 141 5.65 16.13 11.45
N LEU A 142 6.11 17.13 10.69
CA LEU A 142 5.73 17.44 9.32
C LEU A 142 6.12 16.35 8.32
N GLY A 143 7.13 15.52 8.65
CA GLY A 143 7.48 14.34 7.85
C GLY A 143 6.31 13.36 7.68
N TYR A 144 5.38 13.32 8.64
CA TYR A 144 4.19 12.47 8.52
C TYR A 144 3.30 12.89 7.35
N ALA A 145 3.25 14.19 7.02
CA ALA A 145 2.53 14.66 5.83
C ALA A 145 3.15 14.12 4.53
N ALA A 146 4.48 14.00 4.46
CA ALA A 146 5.19 13.43 3.31
C ALA A 146 4.87 11.94 3.15
N ILE A 147 4.88 11.19 4.25
CA ILE A 147 4.46 9.77 4.26
C ILE A 147 3.03 9.64 3.74
N GLN A 148 2.08 10.37 4.33
CA GLN A 148 0.66 10.25 3.95
C GLN A 148 0.43 10.67 2.50
N TYR A 149 1.10 11.73 2.03
CA TYR A 149 0.98 12.16 0.65
C TYR A 149 1.40 11.07 -0.35
N GLU A 150 2.59 10.49 -0.19
CA GLU A 150 3.06 9.46 -1.12
C GLU A 150 2.22 8.18 -1.05
N ILE A 151 1.86 7.75 0.17
CA ILE A 151 1.08 6.53 0.37
C ILE A 151 -0.35 6.69 -0.15
N GLU A 152 -1.03 7.80 0.16
CA GLU A 152 -2.39 8.06 -0.35
C GLU A 152 -2.39 8.16 -1.88
N ARG A 153 -1.38 8.82 -2.48
CA ARG A 153 -1.22 8.92 -3.94
C ARG A 153 -1.07 7.54 -4.60
N VAL A 154 -0.06 6.76 -4.17
CA VAL A 154 0.23 5.46 -4.81
C VAL A 154 -0.90 4.46 -4.62
N THR A 155 -1.47 4.39 -3.42
CA THR A 155 -2.53 3.43 -3.12
C THR A 155 -3.86 3.81 -3.77
N SER A 156 -4.13 5.10 -3.97
CA SER A 156 -5.28 5.56 -4.75
C SER A 156 -5.20 5.08 -6.20
N ALA A 157 -4.08 5.37 -6.86
CA ALA A 157 -3.84 4.96 -8.26
C ALA A 157 -3.90 3.44 -8.42
N LEU A 158 -3.23 2.71 -7.53
CA LEU A 158 -3.25 1.25 -7.53
C LEU A 158 -4.67 0.70 -7.30
N SER A 159 -5.46 1.30 -6.40
CA SER A 159 -6.83 0.85 -6.13
C SER A 159 -7.73 1.00 -7.35
N LEU A 160 -7.59 2.09 -8.10
CA LEU A 160 -8.33 2.29 -9.34
C LEU A 160 -7.95 1.23 -10.38
N ALA A 161 -6.64 1.02 -10.59
CA ALA A 161 -6.15 0.02 -11.52
C ALA A 161 -6.63 -1.40 -11.14
N LEU A 162 -6.58 -1.75 -9.86
CA LEU A 162 -7.05 -3.04 -9.36
C LEU A 162 -8.56 -3.21 -9.44
N LEU A 163 -9.35 -2.14 -9.28
CA LEU A 163 -10.79 -2.20 -9.45
C LEU A 163 -11.17 -2.52 -10.89
N ILE A 164 -10.54 -1.84 -11.85
CA ILE A 164 -10.69 -2.10 -13.28
C ILE A 164 -10.26 -3.54 -13.60
N GLN A 165 -9.12 -3.97 -13.03
CA GLN A 165 -8.59 -5.31 -13.21
C GLN A 165 -9.52 -6.38 -12.64
N ALA A 166 -10.05 -6.19 -11.44
CA ALA A 166 -10.99 -7.09 -10.81
C ALA A 166 -12.26 -7.22 -11.64
N GLN A 167 -12.82 -6.11 -12.13
CA GLN A 167 -14.00 -6.14 -13.01
C GLN A 167 -13.73 -6.93 -14.29
N ARG A 168 -12.54 -6.78 -14.87
CA ARG A 168 -12.15 -7.39 -16.14
C ARG A 168 -11.86 -8.89 -16.03
N VAL A 169 -11.14 -9.29 -14.97
CA VAL A 169 -10.63 -10.66 -14.82
C VAL A 169 -11.51 -11.52 -13.91
N LEU A 170 -12.10 -10.92 -12.86
CA LEU A 170 -12.93 -11.64 -11.88
C LEU A 170 -14.44 -11.44 -12.12
N GLY A 171 -14.81 -10.49 -12.98
CA GLY A 171 -16.19 -10.13 -13.29
C GLY A 171 -16.74 -8.99 -12.42
N ALA A 172 -17.76 -8.30 -12.96
CA ALA A 172 -18.37 -7.14 -12.32
C ALA A 172 -18.96 -7.46 -10.93
N ASP A 173 -19.61 -8.61 -10.77
CA ASP A 173 -20.22 -9.04 -9.51
C ASP A 173 -19.20 -9.15 -8.36
N VAL A 174 -17.99 -9.63 -8.66
CA VAL A 174 -16.92 -9.72 -7.66
C VAL A 174 -16.44 -8.32 -7.30
N ALA A 175 -16.15 -7.49 -8.30
CA ALA A 175 -15.70 -6.11 -8.09
C ALA A 175 -16.71 -5.27 -7.28
N GLU A 176 -18.02 -5.47 -7.50
CA GLU A 176 -19.07 -4.77 -6.76
C GLU A 176 -19.08 -5.11 -5.27
N ARG A 177 -18.66 -6.33 -4.90
CA ARG A 177 -18.58 -6.85 -3.53
C ARG A 177 -17.30 -6.46 -2.79
N LEU A 178 -16.46 -5.60 -3.38
CA LEU A 178 -15.25 -5.04 -2.78
C LEU A 178 -15.47 -3.55 -2.37
N PRO A 179 -16.28 -3.29 -1.32
CA PRO A 179 -16.64 -1.93 -0.93
C PRO A 179 -15.45 -1.08 -0.47
N TRP A 180 -14.41 -1.68 0.12
CA TRP A 180 -13.20 -0.91 0.45
C TRP A 180 -12.51 -0.45 -0.83
N LEU A 181 -12.22 -1.37 -1.74
CA LEU A 181 -11.49 -1.07 -2.98
C LEU A 181 -12.22 0.01 -3.81
N ARG A 182 -13.55 -0.10 -3.93
CA ARG A 182 -14.39 0.87 -4.64
C ARG A 182 -14.33 2.27 -4.04
N LYS A 183 -14.30 2.37 -2.71
CA LYS A 183 -14.23 3.67 -2.01
C LYS A 183 -12.81 4.21 -1.96
N ARG A 184 -11.80 3.34 -1.98
CA ARG A 184 -10.40 3.70 -1.73
C ARG A 184 -9.84 4.64 -2.79
N ALA A 185 -10.16 4.40 -4.06
CA ALA A 185 -9.68 5.21 -5.18
C ALA A 185 -10.11 6.68 -5.08
N PRO A 186 -11.43 7.04 -5.08
CA PRO A 186 -11.81 8.45 -5.00
C PRO A 186 -11.36 9.13 -3.69
N LEU A 187 -11.51 8.45 -2.55
CA LEU A 187 -11.07 8.99 -1.25
C LEU A 187 -9.56 9.23 -1.19
N GLY A 188 -8.77 8.39 -1.86
CA GLY A 188 -7.31 8.54 -1.87
C GLY A 188 -6.84 9.73 -2.69
N VAL A 189 -7.54 10.09 -3.77
CA VAL A 189 -7.25 11.31 -4.54
C VAL A 189 -7.48 12.56 -3.68
N GLU A 190 -8.63 12.62 -3.01
CA GLU A 190 -8.99 13.73 -2.12
C GLU A 190 -7.96 13.87 -0.98
N ARG A 191 -7.60 12.75 -0.33
CA ARG A 191 -6.61 12.75 0.75
C ARG A 191 -5.21 13.13 0.28
N ALA A 192 -4.78 12.64 -0.88
CA ALA A 192 -3.49 13.03 -1.45
C ALA A 192 -3.45 14.53 -1.76
N ALA A 193 -4.55 15.14 -2.23
CA ALA A 193 -4.63 16.58 -2.43
C ALA A 193 -4.51 17.37 -1.12
N LEU A 194 -5.21 16.94 -0.05
CA LEU A 194 -5.10 17.57 1.27
C LEU A 194 -3.66 17.52 1.84
N HIS A 195 -2.98 16.38 1.68
CA HIS A 195 -1.59 16.26 2.12
C HIS A 195 -0.62 17.04 1.22
N ALA A 196 -0.90 17.16 -0.08
CA ALA A 196 -0.15 18.02 -0.99
C ALA A 196 -0.26 19.50 -0.60
N GLU A 197 -1.45 19.97 -0.22
CA GLU A 197 -1.66 21.32 0.30
C GLU A 197 -0.91 21.55 1.61
N THR A 198 -0.97 20.58 2.52
CA THR A 198 -0.22 20.61 3.78
C THR A 198 1.29 20.74 3.53
N LEU A 199 1.84 19.90 2.65
CA LEU A 199 3.26 19.98 2.27
C LEU A 199 3.60 21.30 1.59
N ALA A 200 2.74 21.82 0.72
CA ALA A 200 2.98 23.11 0.08
C ALA A 200 3.07 24.24 1.12
N GLN A 201 2.20 24.26 2.14
CA GLN A 201 2.24 25.24 3.22
C GLN A 201 3.54 25.14 4.03
N ILE A 202 3.97 23.92 4.36
CA ILE A 202 5.23 23.66 5.06
C ILE A 202 6.42 24.21 4.26
N LEU A 203 6.47 23.91 2.95
CA LEU A 203 7.57 24.30 2.07
C LEU A 203 7.57 25.79 1.74
N GLU A 204 6.42 26.46 1.80
CA GLU A 204 6.32 27.91 1.68
C GLU A 204 6.87 28.60 2.95
N ALA A 205 6.70 27.99 4.13
CA ALA A 205 7.22 28.51 5.40
C ALA A 205 8.70 28.14 5.65
N SER A 206 9.14 26.96 5.19
CA SER A 206 10.48 26.41 5.40
C SER A 206 10.95 25.65 4.15
N PRO A 207 11.43 26.36 3.11
CA PRO A 207 11.92 25.74 1.87
C PRO A 207 13.06 24.72 2.10
N GLU A 208 13.88 24.92 3.12
CA GLU A 208 14.98 24.03 3.52
C GLU A 208 14.49 22.65 3.99
N ALA A 209 13.22 22.53 4.41
CA ALA A 209 12.62 21.25 4.76
C ALA A 209 12.34 20.35 3.54
N ALA A 210 12.48 20.87 2.30
CA ALA A 210 12.13 20.13 1.09
C ALA A 210 12.87 18.80 0.93
N GLU A 211 14.19 18.80 1.18
CA GLU A 211 15.03 17.62 1.06
C GLU A 211 14.70 16.55 2.11
N PRO A 212 14.72 16.84 3.43
CA PRO A 212 14.39 15.82 4.43
C PRO A 212 12.95 15.32 4.31
N LEU A 213 11.98 16.17 3.94
CA LEU A 213 10.61 15.71 3.70
C LEU A 213 10.53 14.77 2.49
N ALA A 214 11.23 15.07 1.41
CA ALA A 214 11.29 14.22 0.22
C ALA A 214 11.97 12.87 0.51
N GLU A 215 13.03 12.85 1.32
CA GLU A 215 13.67 11.62 1.77
C GLU A 215 12.72 10.75 2.59
N ILE A 216 11.97 11.34 3.52
CA ILE A 216 10.95 10.62 4.31
C ILE A 216 9.84 10.05 3.42
N GLY A 217 9.31 10.87 2.50
CA GLY A 217 8.28 10.43 1.56
C GLY A 217 8.77 9.32 0.63
N ALA A 218 9.99 9.46 0.12
CA ALA A 218 10.64 8.43 -0.70
C ALA A 218 10.85 7.13 0.10
N GLY A 219 11.33 7.21 1.34
CA GLY A 219 11.49 6.05 2.22
C GLY A 219 10.17 5.31 2.44
N ALA A 220 9.08 6.03 2.67
CA ALA A 220 7.75 5.42 2.79
C ALA A 220 7.30 4.72 1.50
N LEU A 221 7.53 5.37 0.35
CA LEU A 221 7.17 4.83 -0.96
C LEU A 221 7.97 3.56 -1.30
N ASP A 222 9.26 3.53 -1.00
CA ASP A 222 10.10 2.35 -1.23
C ASP A 222 9.70 1.18 -0.32
N ILE A 223 9.43 1.45 0.96
CA ILE A 223 8.89 0.43 1.88
C ILE A 223 7.56 -0.12 1.32
N TYR A 224 6.66 0.75 0.85
CA TYR A 224 5.38 0.32 0.31
C TYR A 224 5.53 -0.49 -0.98
N ARG A 225 6.47 -0.14 -1.85
CA ARG A 225 6.85 -0.92 -3.03
C ARG A 225 7.30 -2.33 -2.66
N HIS A 226 8.17 -2.45 -1.66
CA HIS A 226 8.62 -3.77 -1.16
C HIS A 226 7.46 -4.57 -0.58
N PHE A 227 6.53 -3.93 0.13
CA PHE A 227 5.33 -4.58 0.66
C PHE A 227 4.46 -5.14 -0.48
N LEU A 228 4.24 -4.36 -1.54
CA LEU A 228 3.51 -4.83 -2.72
C LEU A 228 4.18 -6.04 -3.38
N ARG A 229 5.52 -6.03 -3.49
CA ARG A 229 6.28 -7.18 -4.01
C ARG A 229 6.13 -8.43 -3.15
N GLU A 230 6.18 -8.30 -1.82
CA GLU A 230 5.92 -9.42 -0.90
C GLU A 230 4.50 -9.98 -1.10
N CYS A 231 3.49 -9.12 -1.27
CA CYS A 231 2.11 -9.55 -1.58
C CYS A 231 2.04 -10.34 -2.89
N VAL A 232 2.71 -9.88 -3.97
CA VAL A 232 2.72 -10.61 -5.25
C VAL A 232 3.47 -11.94 -5.14
N GLN A 233 4.59 -11.99 -4.41
CA GLN A 233 5.33 -13.23 -4.21
C GLN A 233 4.50 -14.27 -3.45
N ALA A 234 3.80 -13.85 -2.39
CA ALA A 234 2.88 -14.71 -1.65
C ALA A 234 1.71 -15.15 -2.54
N ALA A 235 1.15 -14.23 -3.33
CA ALA A 235 0.07 -14.52 -4.26
C ALA A 235 0.46 -15.58 -5.31
N ARG A 236 1.66 -15.47 -5.90
CA ARG A 236 2.20 -16.47 -6.83
C ARG A 236 2.34 -17.84 -6.17
N ALA A 237 2.79 -17.90 -4.92
CA ALA A 237 2.93 -19.16 -4.19
C ALA A 237 1.56 -19.81 -3.96
N SER A 238 0.57 -19.04 -3.50
CA SER A 238 -0.81 -19.50 -3.31
C SER A 238 -1.47 -19.91 -4.63
N ALA A 239 -1.28 -19.14 -5.70
CA ALA A 239 -1.84 -19.46 -7.01
C ALA A 239 -1.30 -20.78 -7.55
N ARG A 240 0.02 -21.03 -7.47
CA ARG A 240 0.62 -22.33 -7.85
C ARG A 240 0.09 -23.49 -7.02
N ALA A 241 -0.09 -23.30 -5.72
CA ALA A 241 -0.64 -24.33 -4.84
C ALA A 241 -2.10 -24.67 -5.23
N ILE A 242 -2.88 -23.67 -5.62
CA ILE A 242 -4.28 -23.84 -6.06
C ILE A 242 -4.37 -24.50 -7.45
N THR A 243 -3.53 -24.10 -8.41
CA THR A 243 -3.57 -24.62 -9.79
C THR A 243 -2.84 -25.96 -9.95
N GLY A 244 -2.05 -26.38 -8.96
CA GLY A 244 -1.26 -27.62 -9.03
C GLY A 244 0.00 -27.51 -9.89
N GLU A 245 0.39 -26.29 -10.30
CA GLU A 245 1.63 -26.06 -11.05
C GLU A 245 2.84 -26.30 -10.13
N ARG A 246 3.53 -27.43 -10.35
CA ARG A 246 4.82 -27.70 -9.69
C ARG A 246 5.88 -26.74 -10.25
N SER A 247 6.65 -26.11 -9.36
CA SER A 247 7.83 -25.32 -9.79
C SER A 247 8.76 -26.20 -10.61
N SER A 248 8.99 -25.83 -11.86
CA SER A 248 9.88 -26.52 -12.81
C SER A 248 11.38 -26.37 -12.48
N SER A 249 11.73 -25.79 -11.34
CA SER A 249 13.11 -25.61 -10.90
C SER A 249 13.61 -26.80 -10.08
N ASN A 250 13.94 -27.91 -10.76
CA ASN A 250 14.87 -28.90 -10.20
C ASN A 250 16.04 -29.16 -11.18
N PRO A 251 17.09 -28.33 -11.18
CA PRO A 251 18.27 -28.53 -12.00
C PRO A 251 19.25 -29.49 -11.31
N ARG A 252 18.82 -30.73 -11.02
CA ARG A 252 19.71 -31.78 -10.49
C ARG A 252 19.32 -33.18 -10.98
N SER A 253 19.68 -33.49 -12.22
CA SER A 253 20.02 -34.87 -12.60
C SER A 253 20.95 -34.92 -13.82
N SER A 254 22.12 -34.29 -13.71
CA SER A 254 23.27 -34.66 -14.55
C SER A 254 24.21 -35.46 -13.65
N ARG A 255 23.93 -36.76 -13.49
CA ARG A 255 24.89 -37.70 -12.93
C ARG A 255 25.88 -38.03 -14.07
N PRO A 256 27.19 -37.83 -13.90
CA PRO A 256 28.14 -38.37 -14.87
C PRO A 256 28.22 -39.88 -14.69
N GLU A 257 27.92 -40.62 -15.75
CA GLU A 257 28.26 -42.04 -15.85
C GLU A 257 29.79 -42.16 -15.81
N LEU A 258 30.31 -42.71 -14.71
CA LEU A 258 31.66 -43.24 -14.65
C LEU A 258 31.70 -44.50 -15.53
N MET A 259 32.31 -44.37 -16.71
CA MET A 259 32.70 -45.52 -17.52
C MET A 259 33.79 -46.31 -16.77
N ALA A 260 33.58 -47.62 -16.68
CA ALA A 260 34.60 -48.62 -16.41
C ALA A 260 35.23 -49.08 -17.73
#